data_AF-A0A6A6D8Z0-F1
#
_entry.id   AF-A0A6A6D8Z0-F1
#
_cell.length_a   1.000
_cell.length_b   1.000
_cell.length_c   1.000
_cell.angle_alpha   90.00
_cell.angle_beta   90.00
_cell.angle_gamma   90.00
#
_symmetry.space_group_name_H-M   'P 1'
#
loop_
_entity.id
_entity.type
_entity.pdbx_description
1 polymer ?
#
loop_
_entity_poly.entity_id
_entity_poly.type
_entity_poly.pdbx_seq_one_letter_code
_entity_poly.pdbx_strand_id
1 'polypeptide(L)'
;MIQNFAQEIAHTDIRNNWVNRFLKKHNIDIHTRWASWIEKERNKADLAFKYALYFKLLKRKLEEYKIQLHLIYNIDEKGFLIRKLLKMKRIFIPRS
;
A
#
# COMPACT_ATOMS: atom_id res chain seq x y z
N MET A 1 -14.24 4.74 1.96
CA MET A 1 -13.27 5.86 1.95
C MET A 1 -13.76 7.03 1.11
N ILE A 2 -13.78 6.98 -0.24
CA ILE A 2 -14.35 8.08 -1.05
C ILE A 2 -15.83 8.33 -0.75
N GLN A 3 -16.63 7.27 -0.59
CA GLN A 3 -18.05 7.41 -0.22
C GLN A 3 -18.21 8.17 1.09
N ASN A 4 -17.42 7.80 2.11
CA ASN A 4 -17.45 8.43 3.43
C ASN A 4 -17.11 9.92 3.36
N PHE A 5 -16.05 10.30 2.63
CA PHE A 5 -15.69 11.71 2.42
C PHE A 5 -16.79 12.48 1.70
N ALA A 6 -17.39 11.87 0.67
CA ALA A 6 -18.48 12.51 -0.05
C ALA A 6 -19.74 12.63 0.83
N GLN A 7 -20.03 11.65 1.70
CA GLN A 7 -21.15 11.73 2.67
C GLN A 7 -20.91 12.82 3.70
N GLU A 8 -19.67 12.96 4.17
CA GLU A 8 -19.27 13.99 5.12
C GLU A 8 -19.43 15.40 4.53
N ILE A 9 -18.97 15.63 3.29
CA ILE A 9 -19.11 16.91 2.60
C ILE A 9 -20.57 17.21 2.24
N ALA A 10 -21.31 16.20 1.78
CA ALA A 10 -22.69 16.37 1.33
C ALA A 10 -23.72 16.34 2.47
N HIS A 11 -23.28 16.07 3.71
CA HIS A 11 -24.11 15.85 4.89
C HIS A 11 -25.31 14.92 4.65
N THR A 12 -25.18 13.96 3.73
CA THR A 12 -26.25 13.09 3.27
C THR A 12 -25.71 11.71 2.92
N ASP A 13 -26.58 10.71 3.03
CA ASP A 13 -26.21 9.34 2.69
C ASP A 13 -26.10 9.13 1.18
N ILE A 14 -24.93 8.63 0.79
CA ILE A 14 -24.59 8.39 -0.61
C ILE A 14 -24.79 6.91 -0.90
N ARG A 15 -25.51 6.61 -1.99
CA ARG A 15 -25.73 5.23 -2.43
C ARG A 15 -24.41 4.54 -2.82
N ASN A 16 -24.32 3.23 -2.55
CA ASN A 16 -23.13 2.42 -2.82
C ASN A 16 -22.61 2.50 -4.27
N ASN A 17 -23.50 2.64 -5.26
CA ASN A 17 -23.11 2.75 -6.68
C ASN A 17 -22.58 4.13 -7.08
N TRP A 18 -22.72 5.15 -6.23
CA TRP A 18 -22.31 6.50 -6.54
C TRP A 18 -20.81 6.60 -6.81
N VAL A 19 -19.97 5.92 -6.01
CA VAL A 19 -18.51 5.93 -6.19
C VAL A 19 -18.13 5.43 -7.58
N ASN A 20 -18.76 4.34 -8.05
CA ASN A 20 -18.50 3.81 -9.39
C ASN A 20 -18.96 4.78 -10.49
N ARG A 21 -20.10 5.46 -10.32
CA ARG A 21 -20.60 6.46 -11.27
C ARG A 21 -19.69 7.70 -11.32
N PHE A 22 -19.25 8.17 -10.16
CA PHE A 22 -18.33 9.29 -10.02
C PHE A 22 -16.99 9.00 -10.73
N LEU A 23 -16.38 7.84 -10.43
CA LEU A 23 -15.12 7.43 -11.07
C LEU A 23 -15.27 7.24 -12.58
N LYS A 24 -16.41 6.72 -13.06
CA LYS A 24 -16.67 6.59 -14.50
C LYS A 24 -16.82 7.94 -15.19
N LYS A 25 -17.51 8.88 -14.55
CA LYS A 25 -17.72 10.25 -15.08
C LYS A 25 -16.41 11.03 -15.19
N HIS A 26 -15.51 10.85 -14.24
CA HIS A 26 -14.23 11.56 -14.16
C HIS A 26 -13.02 10.69 -14.54
N ASN A 27 -13.21 9.62 -15.33
CA ASN A 27 -12.14 8.65 -15.64
C ASN A 27 -11.00 9.21 -16.53
N ILE A 28 -11.19 10.41 -17.09
CA ILE A 28 -10.15 11.14 -17.85
C ILE A 28 -9.17 11.81 -16.86
N ASP A 29 -9.69 12.41 -15.79
CA ASP A 29 -8.90 13.16 -14.80
C ASP A 29 -8.49 12.30 -13.61
N ILE A 30 -9.20 11.19 -13.37
CA ILE A 30 -9.04 10.34 -12.20
C ILE A 30 -8.80 8.91 -12.65
N HIS A 31 -7.58 8.43 -12.44
CA HIS A 31 -7.22 7.06 -12.73
C HIS A 31 -7.39 6.16 -11.52
N THR A 32 -7.78 4.91 -11.77
CA THR A 32 -7.93 3.90 -10.72
C THR A 32 -7.13 2.65 -11.07
N ARG A 33 -6.34 2.12 -10.13
CA ARG A 33 -5.64 0.84 -10.30
C ARG A 33 -5.83 -0.06 -9.09
N TRP A 34 -6.01 -1.34 -9.40
CA TRP A 34 -5.97 -2.42 -8.42
C TRP A 34 -4.52 -2.76 -8.09
N ALA A 35 -4.26 -3.11 -6.83
CA ALA A 35 -2.92 -3.40 -6.30
C ALA A 35 -2.32 -4.75 -6.80
N SER A 36 -2.92 -5.40 -7.80
CA SER A 36 -2.51 -6.72 -8.31
C SER A 36 -1.06 -6.77 -8.82
N TRP A 37 -0.53 -5.65 -9.32
CA TRP A 37 0.87 -5.52 -9.73
C TRP A 37 1.84 -5.60 -8.55
N ILE A 38 1.50 -4.99 -7.42
CA ILE A 38 2.30 -5.06 -6.18
C ILE A 38 2.28 -6.48 -5.63
N GLU A 39 1.16 -7.19 -5.79
CA GLU A 39 1.02 -8.58 -5.35
C GLU A 39 1.85 -9.56 -6.20
N LYS A 40 1.93 -9.34 -7.52
CA LYS A 40 2.88 -10.05 -8.40
C LYS A 40 4.34 -9.78 -8.04
N GLU A 41 4.69 -8.52 -7.78
CA GLU A 41 6.02 -8.13 -7.30
C GLU A 41 6.35 -8.79 -5.96
N ARG A 42 5.35 -8.90 -5.07
CA ARG A 42 5.48 -9.54 -3.76
C ARG A 42 5.65 -11.06 -3.87
N ASN A 43 4.90 -11.76 -4.72
CA ASN A 43 5.14 -13.19 -4.99
C ASN A 43 6.54 -13.43 -5.57
N LYS A 44 7.04 -12.52 -6.43
CA LYS A 44 8.44 -12.55 -6.89
C LYS A 44 9.44 -12.21 -5.77
N ALA A 45 9.04 -11.49 -4.74
CA ALA A 45 9.88 -11.15 -3.59
C ALA A 45 9.87 -12.28 -2.52
N ASP A 46 8.80 -13.06 -2.44
CA ASP A 46 8.66 -14.28 -1.62
C ASP A 46 9.44 -15.48 -2.20
N LEU A 47 10.61 -15.23 -2.77
CA LEU A 47 11.60 -16.26 -3.04
C LEU A 47 12.53 -16.38 -1.84
N ALA A 48 12.69 -17.59 -1.32
CA ALA A 48 13.58 -17.90 -0.19
C ALA A 48 15.00 -17.34 -0.38
N PHE A 49 15.49 -17.36 -1.62
CA PHE A 49 16.78 -16.77 -1.99
C PHE A 49 16.89 -15.27 -1.69
N LYS A 50 15.82 -14.49 -1.95
CA LYS A 50 15.80 -13.05 -1.68
C LYS A 50 15.78 -12.76 -0.19
N TYR A 51 15.07 -13.56 0.60
CA TYR A 51 15.13 -13.47 2.06
C TYR A 51 16.54 -13.75 2.58
N ALA A 52 17.19 -14.81 2.09
CA ALA A 52 18.55 -15.14 2.48
C ALA A 52 19.53 -13.99 2.14
N LEU A 53 19.41 -13.40 0.95
CA LEU A 53 20.23 -12.26 0.53
C LEU A 53 19.95 -11.01 1.39
N TYR A 54 18.67 -10.73 1.67
CA TYR A 54 18.26 -9.61 2.52
C TYR A 54 18.85 -9.73 3.93
N PHE A 55 18.72 -10.89 4.59
CA PHE A 55 19.26 -11.09 5.93
C PHE A 55 20.79 -11.06 5.96
N LYS A 56 21.46 -11.59 4.92
CA LYS A 56 22.92 -11.48 4.79
C LYS A 56 23.38 -10.02 4.70
N LEU A 57 22.68 -9.21 3.92
CA LEU A 57 23.01 -7.79 3.75
C LEU A 57 22.68 -6.97 5.00
N LEU A 58 21.55 -7.26 5.64
CA LEU A 58 21.14 -6.66 6.91
C LEU A 58 22.18 -6.93 7.99
N LYS A 59 22.63 -8.19 8.15
CA LYS A 59 23.66 -8.56 9.12
C LYS A 59 24.95 -7.74 8.91
N ARG A 60 25.42 -7.64 7.66
CA ARG A 60 26.60 -6.84 7.32
C ARG A 60 26.45 -5.38 7.72
N LYS A 61 25.28 -4.78 7.49
CA LYS A 61 25.01 -3.38 7.85
C LYS A 61 24.88 -3.16 9.36
N LEU A 62 24.29 -4.11 10.08
CA LEU A 62 24.24 -4.06 11.55
C LEU A 62 25.66 -4.07 12.15
N GLU A 63 26.55 -4.90 11.61
CA GLU A 63 27.96 -4.96 12.00
C GLU A 63 28.70 -3.65 11.66
N GLU A 64 28.54 -3.14 10.44
CA GLU A 64 29.17 -1.90 9.95
C GLU A 64 28.83 -0.68 10.83
N TYR A 65 27.56 -0.54 11.20
CA TYR A 65 27.09 0.60 12.00
C TYR A 65 27.01 0.32 13.51
N LYS A 66 27.47 -0.86 13.96
CA LYS A 66 27.41 -1.31 15.37
C LYS A 66 26.04 -1.13 16.02
N ILE A 67 24.98 -1.38 15.25
CA ILE A 67 23.60 -1.20 15.70
C ILE A 67 23.30 -2.29 16.72
N GLN A 68 22.90 -1.89 17.93
CA GLN A 68 22.54 -2.83 18.99
C GLN A 68 21.17 -3.43 18.72
N LEU A 69 21.01 -4.73 18.99
CA LEU A 69 19.77 -5.47 18.69
C LEU A 69 18.51 -4.85 19.31
N HIS A 70 18.62 -4.19 20.47
CA HIS A 70 17.49 -3.56 21.14
C HIS A 70 16.93 -2.33 20.40
N LEU A 71 17.65 -1.79 19.41
CA LEU A 71 17.19 -0.72 18.54
C LEU A 71 16.44 -1.24 17.31
N ILE A 72 16.44 -2.56 17.10
CA ILE A 72 15.76 -3.21 15.99
C ILE A 72 14.33 -3.52 16.41
N TYR A 73 13.40 -2.63 16.05
CA TYR A 73 11.98 -2.86 16.25
C TYR A 73 11.44 -3.85 15.24
N ASN A 74 10.63 -4.80 15.70
CA ASN A 74 9.96 -5.74 14.81
C ASN A 74 8.96 -4.99 13.92
N ILE A 75 9.00 -5.26 12.62
CA ILE A 75 7.86 -4.96 11.74
C ILE A 75 6.85 -6.09 11.97
N ASP A 76 6.22 -6.11 13.15
CA ASP A 76 5.09 -7.03 13.37
C ASP A 76 3.82 -6.47 12.71
N GLU A 77 2.73 -7.23 12.81
CA GLU A 77 1.43 -7.06 12.17
C GLU A 77 0.99 -5.64 11.83
N LYS A 78 1.33 -4.60 12.61
CA LYS A 78 1.02 -3.19 12.26
C LYS A 78 1.74 -2.71 11.01
N GLY A 79 3.04 -3.00 10.85
CA GLY A 79 3.78 -2.68 9.62
C GLY A 79 3.33 -3.53 8.43
N PHE A 80 2.88 -4.76 8.69
CA PHE A 80 2.24 -5.62 7.71
C PHE A 80 0.85 -5.11 7.30
N LEU A 81 0.04 -4.62 8.24
CA LEU A 81 -1.26 -3.99 8.04
C LEU A 81 -1.13 -2.70 7.24
N ILE A 82 -0.13 -1.86 7.51
CA ILE A 82 0.20 -0.71 6.66
C ILE A 82 0.51 -1.19 5.23
N ARG A 83 1.24 -2.29 5.07
CA ARG A 83 1.49 -2.93 3.76
C ARG A 83 0.25 -3.54 3.12
N LYS A 84 -0.69 -4.10 3.89
CA LYS A 84 -1.93 -4.73 3.41
C LYS A 84 -3.03 -3.72 3.12
N LEU A 85 -3.10 -2.60 3.84
CA LEU A 85 -3.95 -1.44 3.53
C LEU A 85 -3.63 -0.87 2.14
N LEU A 86 -2.43 -1.12 1.60
CA LEU A 86 -2.10 -0.80 0.21
C LEU A 86 -2.83 -1.69 -0.82
N LYS A 87 -3.48 -2.80 -0.42
CA LYS A 87 -4.40 -3.60 -1.27
C LYS A 87 -5.80 -2.98 -1.37
N MET A 88 -5.87 -1.66 -1.47
CA MET A 88 -7.09 -0.93 -1.78
C MET A 88 -7.03 -0.44 -3.23
N LYS A 89 -8.19 -0.30 -3.87
CA LYS A 89 -8.30 0.38 -5.18
C LYS A 89 -7.74 1.79 -4.99
N ARG A 90 -6.55 2.05 -5.55
CA ARG A 90 -5.91 3.36 -5.46
C ARG A 90 -6.45 4.27 -6.55
N ILE A 91 -6.62 5.53 -6.18
CA ILE A 91 -7.23 6.56 -6.99
C ILE A 91 -6.23 7.70 -7.03
N PHE A 92 -5.84 8.11 -8.22
CA PHE A 92 -4.77 9.10 -8.41
C PHE A 92 -5.08 10.00 -9.60
N ILE A 93 -4.62 11.24 -9.49
CA ILE A 93 -4.69 12.25 -10.54
C ILE A 93 -3.36 12.15 -11.32
N PRO A 94 -3.38 11.98 -12.66
CA PRO A 94 -2.15 11.99 -13.45
C PRO A 94 -1.48 13.36 -13.33
N ARG A 95 -0.16 13.38 -13.16
CA ARG A 95 0.62 14.62 -13.31
C ARG A 95 0.87 14.82 -14.80
N SER A 96 0.42 15.96 -15.32
CA SER A 96 0.76 16.48 -16.66
C SER A 96 2.24 16.77 -16.78
#